data_AF-A0A436A6D7-F1
#
_entry.id   AF-A0A436A6D7-F1
#
_cell.length_a   1.000
_cell.length_b   1.000
_cell.length_c   1.000
_cell.angle_alpha   90.00
_cell.angle_beta   90.00
_cell.angle_gamma   90.00
#
_symmetry.space_group_name_H-M   'P 1'
#
loop_
_entity.id
_entity.type
_entity.pdbx_description
1 polymer ?
#
loop_
_entity_poly.entity_id
_entity_poly.type
_entity_poly.pdbx_seq_one_letter_code
_entity_poly.pdbx_strand_id
1 'polypeptide(L)'
;VFPGAELDWDRFSRLKFVINGEQYTDSVGELFDAAAVRLRPDRLADAGGVVAHGDAHNANVWYTAKAGRAELSFFDPAFAGSHIPTLLAEVKATFHNIFAHPFWLYDPETATEAFRAQARLDGNLLHVDTDWDLSPVRRDLLEVKATALWRPLLLELKRRGMLPADWRAVLRAGLFLSPTLVMNLRAGARSHTPVSSLIALSVAVMVGSEPVAGTDRVTDFLDRIDPGERKN
;
A
#
# COMPACT_ATOMS: atom_id res chain seq x y z
N VAL A 1 -14.96 -10.86 -11.14
CA VAL A 1 -15.61 -11.92 -10.36
C VAL A 1 -15.03 -11.92 -8.96
N PHE A 2 -15.88 -11.85 -7.95
CA PHE A 2 -15.56 -12.01 -6.53
C PHE A 2 -16.47 -13.11 -5.95
N PRO A 3 -16.15 -13.67 -4.77
CA PRO A 3 -17.10 -14.51 -4.05
C PRO A 3 -18.38 -13.71 -3.75
N GLY A 4 -19.51 -14.10 -4.35
CA GLY A 4 -20.82 -13.43 -4.17
C GLY A 4 -21.13 -12.23 -5.05
N ALA A 5 -20.23 -11.81 -5.95
CA ALA A 5 -20.50 -10.70 -6.86
C ALA A 5 -19.76 -10.84 -8.19
N GLU A 6 -20.43 -10.51 -9.27
CA GLU A 6 -19.83 -10.31 -10.58
C GLU A 6 -20.10 -8.89 -11.06
N LEU A 7 -19.03 -8.23 -11.49
CA LEU A 7 -19.02 -6.81 -11.81
C LEU A 7 -18.18 -6.59 -13.06
N ASP A 8 -18.67 -5.73 -13.95
CA ASP A 8 -17.84 -5.13 -14.98
C ASP A 8 -16.99 -3.98 -14.40
N TRP A 9 -16.06 -3.48 -15.22
CA TRP A 9 -15.19 -2.38 -14.81
C TRP A 9 -15.97 -1.10 -14.49
N ASP A 10 -16.95 -0.76 -15.30
CA ASP A 10 -17.72 0.47 -15.16
C ASP A 10 -18.41 0.52 -13.81
N ARG A 11 -19.11 -0.55 -13.41
CA ARG A 11 -19.72 -0.61 -12.08
C ARG A 11 -18.66 -0.68 -10.99
N PHE A 12 -17.68 -1.57 -11.12
CA PHE A 12 -16.64 -1.78 -10.10
C PHE A 12 -15.89 -0.50 -9.74
N SER A 13 -15.47 0.27 -10.73
CA SER A 13 -14.68 1.49 -10.55
C SER A 13 -15.41 2.60 -9.79
N ARG A 14 -16.75 2.55 -9.72
CA ARG A 14 -17.60 3.56 -9.06
C ARG A 14 -18.09 3.15 -7.67
N LEU A 15 -17.93 1.88 -7.28
CA LEU A 15 -18.38 1.41 -5.96
C LEU A 15 -17.44 1.92 -4.86
N LYS A 16 -18.02 2.31 -3.74
CA LYS A 16 -17.28 2.53 -2.49
C LYS A 16 -17.18 1.21 -1.73
N PHE A 17 -16.06 0.99 -1.05
CA PHE A 17 -15.86 -0.24 -0.31
C PHE A 17 -16.26 -0.07 1.16
N VAL A 18 -16.85 -1.12 1.71
CA VAL A 18 -17.03 -1.29 3.16
C VAL A 18 -16.29 -2.58 3.53
N ILE A 19 -15.08 -2.48 4.10
CA ILE A 19 -14.21 -3.62 4.38
C ILE A 19 -14.27 -3.91 5.87
N ASN A 20 -14.77 -5.09 6.26
CA ASN A 20 -14.94 -5.51 7.66
C ASN A 20 -15.70 -4.48 8.51
N GLY A 21 -16.71 -3.85 7.91
CA GLY A 21 -17.53 -2.81 8.54
C GLY A 21 -17.00 -1.38 8.39
N GLU A 22 -15.76 -1.19 7.93
CA GLU A 22 -15.17 0.14 7.75
C GLU A 22 -15.42 0.67 6.33
N GLN A 23 -16.05 1.84 6.20
CA GLN A 23 -16.39 2.42 4.89
C GLN A 23 -15.29 3.35 4.43
N TYR A 24 -14.89 3.24 3.16
CA TYR A 24 -13.83 4.07 2.57
C TYR A 24 -14.41 5.19 1.70
N THR A 25 -13.74 6.34 1.73
CA THR A 25 -14.17 7.58 1.05
C THR A 25 -14.16 7.46 -0.46
N ASP A 26 -13.15 6.78 -1.02
CA ASP A 26 -12.86 6.79 -2.45
C ASP A 26 -13.17 5.43 -3.10
N SER A 27 -13.61 5.48 -4.36
CA SER A 27 -13.76 4.32 -5.22
C SER A 27 -12.44 4.00 -5.90
N VAL A 28 -12.32 2.78 -6.47
CA VAL A 28 -11.11 2.39 -7.21
C VAL A 28 -10.83 3.33 -8.39
N GLY A 29 -11.87 3.80 -9.09
CA GLY A 29 -11.74 4.76 -10.18
C GLY A 29 -11.18 6.10 -9.72
N GLU A 30 -11.74 6.67 -8.65
CA GLU A 30 -11.26 7.94 -8.10
C GLU A 30 -9.82 7.84 -7.57
N LEU A 31 -9.44 6.70 -6.99
CA LEU A 31 -8.06 6.45 -6.54
C LEU A 31 -7.08 6.43 -7.72
N PHE A 32 -7.44 5.82 -8.85
CA PHE A 32 -6.61 5.88 -10.07
C PHE A 32 -6.53 7.29 -10.64
N ASP A 33 -7.65 8.02 -10.72
CA ASP A 33 -7.69 9.39 -11.24
C ASP A 33 -6.84 10.33 -10.37
N ALA A 34 -6.98 10.25 -9.05
CA ALA A 34 -6.21 11.03 -8.10
C ALA A 34 -4.70 10.74 -8.22
N ALA A 35 -4.33 9.45 -8.30
CA ALA A 35 -2.95 9.03 -8.45
C ALA A 35 -2.35 9.50 -9.79
N ALA A 36 -3.10 9.36 -10.90
CA ALA A 36 -2.67 9.80 -12.22
C ALA A 36 -2.43 11.31 -12.29
N VAL A 37 -3.22 12.10 -11.56
CA VAL A 37 -3.04 13.55 -11.48
C VAL A 37 -1.85 13.92 -10.58
N ARG A 38 -1.75 13.31 -9.39
CA ARG A 38 -0.80 13.75 -8.35
C ARG A 38 0.62 13.21 -8.52
N LEU A 39 0.75 11.98 -9.03
CA LEU A 39 2.03 11.28 -9.16
C LEU A 39 2.71 11.52 -10.51
N ARG A 40 2.30 12.55 -11.25
CA ARG A 40 3.04 13.00 -12.43
C ARG A 40 4.46 13.43 -12.02
N PRO A 41 5.50 13.09 -12.83
CA PRO A 41 6.88 13.42 -12.50
C PRO A 41 7.12 14.91 -12.18
N ASP A 42 6.49 15.82 -12.91
CA ASP A 42 6.62 17.27 -12.71
C ASP A 42 6.06 17.77 -11.37
N ARG A 43 5.16 17.00 -10.76
CA ARG A 43 4.52 17.33 -9.46
C ARG A 43 5.21 16.69 -8.27
N LEU A 44 6.19 15.81 -8.49
CA LEU A 44 6.88 15.05 -7.43
C LEU A 44 8.21 15.69 -7.00
N ALA A 45 8.64 16.74 -7.70
CA ALA A 45 9.86 17.48 -7.36
C ALA A 45 9.72 18.37 -6.11
N ASP A 46 8.49 18.60 -5.63
CA ASP A 46 8.16 19.44 -4.48
C ASP A 46 8.72 18.90 -3.14
N ALA A 47 8.90 17.57 -3.04
CA ALA A 47 9.58 16.92 -1.92
C ALA A 47 11.07 16.60 -2.18
N GLY A 48 11.63 17.09 -3.30
CA GLY A 48 12.98 16.79 -3.75
C GLY A 48 13.20 15.33 -4.15
N GLY A 49 14.47 14.97 -4.35
CA GLY A 49 14.90 13.62 -4.68
C GLY A 49 15.99 13.09 -3.75
N VAL A 50 16.05 11.77 -3.63
CA VAL A 50 17.05 11.07 -2.83
C VAL A 50 17.75 9.99 -3.64
N VAL A 51 18.95 9.61 -3.20
CA VAL A 51 19.58 8.37 -3.63
C VAL A 51 18.84 7.21 -2.99
N ALA A 52 18.17 6.41 -3.79
CA ALA A 52 17.41 5.24 -3.32
C ALA A 52 17.48 4.10 -4.33
N HIS A 53 17.13 2.90 -3.88
CA HIS A 53 17.07 1.70 -4.71
C HIS A 53 15.94 1.75 -5.75
N GLY A 54 14.88 2.51 -5.47
CA GLY A 54 13.65 2.57 -6.29
C GLY A 54 12.79 1.30 -6.23
N ASP A 55 13.35 0.17 -5.80
CA ASP A 55 12.65 -1.12 -5.68
C ASP A 55 13.06 -1.97 -4.46
N ALA A 56 13.16 -1.34 -3.29
CA ALA A 56 13.71 -1.92 -2.06
C ALA A 56 12.74 -2.87 -1.32
N HIS A 57 12.27 -3.95 -1.94
CA HIS A 57 11.43 -4.96 -1.27
C HIS A 57 12.20 -6.25 -0.95
N ASN A 58 11.60 -7.12 -0.11
CA ASN A 58 12.24 -8.32 0.42
C ASN A 58 12.75 -9.30 -0.65
N ALA A 59 12.23 -9.26 -1.87
CA ALA A 59 12.75 -10.12 -2.95
C ALA A 59 14.07 -9.59 -3.54
N ASN A 60 14.41 -8.32 -3.30
CA ASN A 60 15.62 -7.63 -3.73
C ASN A 60 16.63 -7.46 -2.59
N VAL A 61 16.54 -8.28 -1.55
CA VAL A 61 17.46 -8.29 -0.40
C VAL A 61 18.11 -9.66 -0.29
N TRP A 62 19.44 -9.69 -0.32
CA TRP A 62 20.21 -10.84 0.12
C TRP A 62 20.45 -10.78 1.62
N TYR A 63 20.29 -11.93 2.26
CA TYR A 63 20.68 -12.18 3.64
C TYR A 63 21.93 -13.04 3.66
N THR A 64 22.94 -12.58 4.38
CA THR A 64 24.20 -13.29 4.62
C THR A 64 24.44 -13.41 6.11
N ALA A 65 24.62 -14.63 6.59
CA ALA A 65 25.03 -14.88 7.97
C ALA A 65 26.57 -14.96 8.03
N LYS A 66 27.21 -14.02 8.72
CA LYS A 66 28.67 -13.99 8.88
C LYS A 66 29.03 -13.81 10.34
N ALA A 67 29.77 -14.77 10.90
CA ALA A 67 30.26 -14.74 12.30
C ALA A 67 29.16 -14.40 13.34
N GLY A 68 27.96 -14.97 13.19
CA GLY A 68 26.83 -14.73 14.10
C GLY A 68 26.12 -13.39 13.89
N ARG A 69 26.42 -12.64 12.82
CA ARG A 69 25.72 -11.41 12.43
C ARG A 69 24.94 -11.62 11.14
N ALA A 70 23.79 -10.97 11.07
CA ALA A 70 23.00 -10.83 9.85
C ALA A 70 23.50 -9.61 9.06
N GLU A 71 23.92 -9.82 7.83
CA GLU A 71 24.23 -8.76 6.86
C GLU A 71 23.18 -8.78 5.76
N LEU A 72 22.52 -7.64 5.54
CA LEU A 72 21.54 -7.45 4.48
C LEU A 72 22.14 -6.58 3.38
N SER A 73 21.98 -6.99 2.12
CA SER A 73 22.43 -6.22 0.95
C SER A 73 21.34 -6.16 -0.10
N PHE A 74 21.07 -4.98 -0.64
CA PHE A 74 20.19 -4.85 -1.78
C PHE A 74 20.87 -5.34 -3.07
N PHE A 75 20.08 -5.89 -3.99
CA PHE A 75 20.48 -6.23 -5.35
C PHE A 75 19.37 -5.83 -6.33
N ASP A 76 19.67 -5.90 -7.64
CA ASP A 76 18.80 -5.43 -8.73
C ASP A 76 18.57 -3.89 -8.72
N PRO A 77 19.61 -3.10 -9.02
CA PRO A 77 19.54 -1.64 -8.98
C PRO A 77 18.86 -1.04 -10.23
N ALA A 78 18.00 -1.79 -10.96
CA ALA A 78 17.39 -1.34 -12.20
C ALA A 78 16.61 -0.02 -12.06
N PHE A 79 16.09 0.26 -10.86
CA PHE A 79 15.35 1.47 -10.51
C PHE A 79 16.13 2.41 -9.58
N ALA A 80 17.40 2.12 -9.31
CA ALA A 80 18.21 2.92 -8.41
C ALA A 80 18.68 4.21 -9.09
N GLY A 81 18.72 5.30 -8.33
CA GLY A 81 19.18 6.58 -8.86
C GLY A 81 19.21 7.69 -7.81
N SER A 82 19.76 8.84 -8.17
CA SER A 82 19.91 10.03 -7.31
C SER A 82 18.71 10.96 -7.31
N HIS A 83 17.68 10.67 -8.11
CA HIS A 83 16.53 11.54 -8.35
C HIS A 83 15.21 10.84 -8.07
N ILE A 84 15.22 9.81 -7.23
CA ILE A 84 13.98 9.13 -6.83
C ILE A 84 13.18 10.10 -5.96
N PRO A 85 11.90 10.37 -6.28
CA PRO A 85 11.08 11.27 -5.48
C PRO A 85 11.04 10.84 -4.02
N THR A 86 11.37 11.76 -3.10
CA THR A 86 11.61 11.41 -1.70
C THR A 86 10.43 10.68 -1.06
N LEU A 87 9.20 11.15 -1.32
CA LEU A 87 7.99 10.54 -0.77
C LEU A 87 7.64 9.19 -1.42
N LEU A 88 8.21 8.84 -2.56
CA LEU A 88 7.96 7.54 -3.22
C LEU A 88 9.07 6.51 -2.99
N ALA A 89 10.26 6.95 -2.60
CA ALA A 89 11.46 6.12 -2.47
C ALA A 89 11.24 4.84 -1.63
N GLU A 90 10.40 4.93 -0.59
CA GLU A 90 10.15 3.86 0.37
C GLU A 90 8.72 3.30 0.32
N VAL A 91 7.88 3.80 -0.60
CA VAL A 91 6.50 3.35 -0.76
C VAL A 91 6.46 1.87 -1.14
N LYS A 92 7.25 1.47 -2.14
CA LYS A 92 7.25 0.08 -2.62
C LYS A 92 7.71 -0.89 -1.54
N ALA A 93 8.77 -0.54 -0.82
CA ALA A 93 9.26 -1.31 0.33
C ALA A 93 8.19 -1.41 1.43
N THR A 94 7.52 -0.31 1.74
CA THR A 94 6.45 -0.26 2.75
C THR A 94 5.28 -1.14 2.33
N PHE A 95 4.81 -1.05 1.08
CA PHE A 95 3.73 -1.89 0.61
C PHE A 95 4.12 -3.37 0.54
N HIS A 96 5.19 -3.71 -0.18
CA HIS A 96 5.51 -5.10 -0.48
C HIS A 96 5.99 -5.90 0.73
N ASN A 97 6.63 -5.25 1.70
CA ASN A 97 7.13 -5.96 2.87
C ASN A 97 6.08 -6.09 3.98
N ILE A 98 5.04 -5.26 3.98
CA ILE A 98 4.04 -5.20 5.05
C ILE A 98 2.64 -5.60 4.54
N PHE A 99 2.10 -4.91 3.55
CA PHE A 99 0.70 -5.06 3.12
C PHE A 99 0.52 -6.15 2.06
N ALA A 100 1.52 -6.39 1.21
CA ALA A 100 1.47 -7.42 0.18
C ALA A 100 1.69 -8.83 0.76
N HIS A 101 0.65 -9.51 1.21
CA HIS A 101 0.81 -10.88 1.73
C HIS A 101 1.29 -11.79 0.60
N PRO A 102 2.33 -12.64 0.81
CA PRO A 102 2.87 -13.46 -0.26
C PRO A 102 1.81 -14.38 -0.85
N PHE A 103 0.89 -14.88 -0.02
CA PHE A 103 -0.21 -15.72 -0.51
C PHE A 103 -1.10 -14.96 -1.47
N TRP A 104 -1.70 -13.80 -1.11
CA TRP A 104 -2.61 -13.18 -2.07
C TRP A 104 -1.89 -12.59 -3.29
N LEU A 105 -0.64 -12.14 -3.16
CA LEU A 105 0.08 -11.50 -4.26
C LEU A 105 0.80 -12.52 -5.19
N TYR A 106 1.48 -13.52 -4.63
CA TYR A 106 2.35 -14.43 -5.37
C TYR A 106 1.85 -15.88 -5.42
N ASP A 107 1.05 -16.32 -4.43
CA ASP A 107 0.51 -17.68 -4.35
C ASP A 107 -1.01 -17.72 -4.06
N PRO A 108 -1.84 -17.27 -5.03
CA PRO A 108 -3.25 -16.98 -4.79
C PRO A 108 -4.12 -18.19 -4.41
N GLU A 109 -3.72 -19.40 -4.79
CA GLU A 109 -4.41 -20.63 -4.37
C GLU A 109 -4.23 -20.84 -2.87
N THR A 110 -3.01 -20.69 -2.34
CA THR A 110 -2.75 -20.72 -0.90
C THR A 110 -3.54 -19.63 -0.16
N ALA A 111 -3.75 -18.44 -0.75
CA ALA A 111 -4.61 -17.44 -0.14
C ALA A 111 -6.09 -17.87 -0.07
N THR A 112 -6.55 -18.64 -1.06
CA THR A 112 -7.93 -19.14 -1.12
C THR A 112 -8.18 -20.23 -0.08
N GLU A 113 -7.16 -21.04 0.21
CA GLU A 113 -7.19 -22.04 1.26
C GLU A 113 -7.07 -21.42 2.66
N ALA A 114 -6.23 -20.40 2.80
CA ALA A 114 -5.89 -19.79 4.09
C ALA A 114 -6.90 -18.76 4.59
N PHE A 115 -7.62 -18.08 3.70
CA PHE A 115 -8.48 -16.95 4.06
C PHE A 115 -9.90 -17.10 3.53
N ARG A 116 -10.84 -16.49 4.26
CA ARG A 116 -12.21 -16.28 3.83
C ARG A 116 -12.36 -14.87 3.31
N ALA A 117 -13.06 -14.71 2.19
CA ALA A 117 -13.47 -13.41 1.69
C ALA A 117 -14.83 -13.54 1.01
N GLN A 118 -15.74 -12.61 1.29
CA GLN A 118 -17.07 -12.57 0.72
C GLN A 118 -17.43 -11.14 0.34
N ALA A 119 -17.99 -10.97 -0.85
CA ALA A 119 -18.55 -9.71 -1.30
C ALA A 119 -20.08 -9.74 -1.25
N ARG A 120 -20.68 -8.60 -0.92
CA ARG A 120 -22.11 -8.33 -1.06
C ARG A 120 -22.30 -6.92 -1.60
N LEU A 121 -23.13 -6.79 -2.63
CA LEU A 121 -23.51 -5.49 -3.19
C LEU A 121 -24.70 -4.91 -2.43
N ASP A 122 -24.62 -3.62 -2.11
CA ASP A 122 -25.69 -2.85 -1.50
C ASP A 122 -25.74 -1.45 -2.14
N GLY A 123 -26.56 -1.31 -3.19
CA GLY A 123 -26.59 -0.11 -4.02
C GLY A 123 -25.22 0.21 -4.63
N ASN A 124 -24.61 1.31 -4.15
CA ASN A 124 -23.29 1.80 -4.56
C ASN A 124 -22.14 1.37 -3.62
N LEU A 125 -22.44 0.53 -2.63
CA LEU A 125 -21.46 -0.01 -1.69
C LEU A 125 -21.14 -1.47 -2.04
N LEU A 126 -19.85 -1.80 -2.02
CA LEU A 126 -19.35 -3.16 -2.02
C LEU A 126 -18.93 -3.52 -0.59
N HIS A 127 -19.77 -4.27 0.11
CA HIS A 127 -19.41 -4.84 1.40
C HIS A 127 -18.48 -6.02 1.19
N VAL A 128 -17.38 -6.02 1.94
CA VAL A 128 -16.37 -7.07 1.93
C VAL A 128 -16.14 -7.54 3.35
N ASP A 129 -16.36 -8.82 3.60
CA ASP A 129 -16.01 -9.48 4.85
C ASP A 129 -14.83 -10.43 4.58
N THR A 130 -13.72 -10.25 5.28
CA THR A 130 -12.54 -11.10 5.17
C THR A 130 -11.78 -11.23 6.48
N ASP A 131 -11.21 -12.40 6.73
CA ASP A 131 -10.34 -12.69 7.88
C ASP A 131 -8.85 -12.45 7.59
N TRP A 132 -8.51 -11.93 6.41
CA TRP A 132 -7.13 -11.55 6.09
C TRP A 132 -6.65 -10.42 7.00
N ASP A 133 -5.47 -10.61 7.58
CA ASP A 133 -4.82 -9.61 8.42
C ASP A 133 -3.29 -9.67 8.32
N LEU A 134 -2.61 -8.62 8.79
CA LEU A 134 -1.17 -8.60 8.91
C LEU A 134 -0.71 -9.65 9.93
N SER A 135 0.32 -10.42 9.59
CA SER A 135 1.00 -11.27 10.56
C SER A 135 1.71 -10.41 11.63
N PRO A 136 2.01 -10.96 12.83
CA PRO A 136 2.71 -10.22 13.88
C PRO A 136 4.01 -9.56 13.39
N VAL A 137 4.84 -10.29 12.63
CA VAL A 137 6.10 -9.76 12.08
C VAL A 137 5.89 -8.59 11.12
N ARG A 138 4.78 -8.56 10.37
CA ARG A 138 4.46 -7.45 9.46
C ARG A 138 3.96 -6.22 10.21
N ARG A 139 3.23 -6.41 11.31
CA ARG A 139 2.87 -5.32 12.22
C ARG A 139 4.11 -4.70 12.85
N ASP A 140 5.04 -5.53 13.34
CA ASP A 140 6.31 -5.06 13.90
C ASP A 140 7.15 -4.34 12.85
N LEU A 141 7.16 -4.82 11.60
CA LEU A 141 7.88 -4.16 10.51
C LEU A 141 7.25 -2.80 10.14
N LEU A 142 5.92 -2.69 10.17
CA LEU A 142 5.22 -1.42 9.95
C LEU A 142 5.61 -0.40 11.04
N GLU A 143 5.70 -0.85 12.28
CA GLU A 143 6.13 -0.02 13.40
C GLU A 143 7.57 0.48 13.24
N VAL A 144 8.49 -0.39 12.82
CA VAL A 144 9.88 -0.01 12.52
C VAL A 144 9.94 0.96 11.34
N LYS A 145 9.18 0.71 10.26
CA LYS A 145 9.08 1.65 9.12
C LYS A 145 8.54 3.01 9.56
N ALA A 146 7.57 3.05 10.47
CA ALA A 146 7.04 4.30 10.99
C ALA A 146 8.09 5.09 11.77
N THR A 147 8.76 4.45 12.73
CA THR A 147 9.59 5.13 13.72
C THR A 147 11.02 5.38 13.27
N ALA A 148 11.64 4.42 12.56
CA ALA A 148 13.04 4.50 12.17
C ALA A 148 13.27 5.15 10.80
N LEU A 149 12.22 5.28 9.98
CA LEU A 149 12.34 5.73 8.60
C LEU A 149 11.38 6.88 8.27
N TRP A 150 10.08 6.61 8.22
CA TRP A 150 9.11 7.57 7.70
C TRP A 150 9.02 8.83 8.54
N ARG A 151 8.86 8.71 9.86
CA ARG A 151 8.77 9.90 10.73
C ARG A 151 10.04 10.77 10.70
N PRO A 152 11.27 10.21 10.85
CA PRO A 152 12.50 10.99 10.66
C PRO A 152 12.57 11.67 9.29
N LEU A 153 12.18 10.99 8.21
CA LEU A 153 12.19 11.54 6.86
C LEU A 153 11.23 12.73 6.71
N LEU A 154 9.98 12.58 7.18
CA LEU A 154 8.97 13.64 7.10
C LEU A 154 9.33 14.83 7.99
N LEU A 155 9.91 14.60 9.18
CA LEU A 155 10.45 15.66 10.04
C LEU A 155 11.56 16.44 9.32
N GLU A 156 12.46 15.74 8.63
CA GLU A 156 13.55 16.38 7.90
C GLU A 156 13.05 17.19 6.70
N LEU A 157 12.08 16.66 5.94
CA LEU A 157 11.41 17.40 4.87
C LEU A 157 10.73 18.66 5.40
N LYS A 158 10.00 18.55 6.52
CA LYS A 158 9.34 19.70 7.16
C LYS A 158 10.36 20.74 7.62
N ARG A 159 11.46 20.32 8.25
CA ARG A 159 12.54 21.20 8.70
C ARG A 159 13.17 21.97 7.53
N ARG A 160 13.25 21.37 6.35
CA ARG A 160 13.75 22.00 5.12
C ARG A 160 12.71 22.82 4.36
N GLY A 161 11.45 22.87 4.82
CA GLY A 161 10.36 23.51 4.08
C GLY A 161 10.00 22.79 2.78
N MET A 162 10.31 21.49 2.70
CA MET A 162 10.11 20.63 1.51
C MET A 162 9.02 19.58 1.71
N LEU A 163 8.24 19.64 2.80
CA LEU A 163 7.13 18.72 3.01
C LEU A 163 5.88 19.31 2.36
N PRO A 164 5.33 18.70 1.28
CA PRO A 164 4.07 19.14 0.70
C PRO A 164 2.94 19.03 1.70
N ALA A 165 1.99 19.97 1.67
CA ALA A 165 0.82 19.93 2.56
C ALA A 165 -0.04 18.66 2.36
N ASP A 166 0.00 18.08 1.16
CA ASP A 166 -0.73 16.89 0.76
C ASP A 166 0.13 15.61 0.79
N TRP A 167 1.26 15.59 1.52
CA TRP A 167 2.17 14.44 1.59
C TRP A 167 1.46 13.11 1.87
N ARG A 168 0.41 13.14 2.70
CA ARG A 168 -0.41 11.98 3.04
C ARG A 168 -1.10 11.39 1.82
N ALA A 169 -1.67 12.25 0.97
CA ALA A 169 -2.29 11.84 -0.28
C ALA A 169 -1.26 11.26 -1.26
N VAL A 170 -0.03 11.80 -1.29
CA VAL A 170 1.07 11.24 -2.10
C VAL A 170 1.43 9.83 -1.65
N LEU A 171 1.57 9.59 -0.35
CA LEU A 171 1.88 8.26 0.17
C LEU A 171 0.75 7.26 -0.11
N ARG A 172 -0.50 7.64 0.15
CA ARG A 172 -1.67 6.78 -0.13
C ARG A 172 -1.77 6.43 -1.61
N ALA A 173 -1.60 7.40 -2.52
CA ALA A 173 -1.59 7.16 -3.95
C ALA A 173 -0.48 6.17 -4.36
N GLY A 174 0.73 6.33 -3.82
CA GLY A 174 1.82 5.40 -4.07
C GLY A 174 1.54 3.99 -3.53
N LEU A 175 0.98 3.87 -2.33
CA LEU A 175 0.62 2.59 -1.72
C LEU A 175 -0.50 1.89 -2.53
N PHE A 176 -1.49 2.63 -3.02
CA PHE A 176 -2.55 2.12 -3.88
C PHE A 176 -2.03 1.61 -5.24
N LEU A 177 -1.08 2.34 -5.84
CA LEU A 177 -0.49 1.95 -7.12
C LEU A 177 0.46 0.74 -7.00
N SER A 178 1.04 0.53 -5.82
CA SER A 178 2.02 -0.56 -5.60
C SER A 178 1.48 -1.94 -6.01
N PRO A 179 0.31 -2.41 -5.55
CA PRO A 179 -0.24 -3.69 -6.02
C PRO A 179 -0.86 -3.61 -7.42
N THR A 180 -1.49 -2.49 -7.77
CA THR A 180 -2.31 -2.38 -8.99
C THR A 180 -1.49 -2.19 -10.26
N LEU A 181 -0.27 -1.66 -10.17
CA LEU A 181 0.67 -1.58 -11.30
C LEU A 181 1.60 -2.80 -11.40
N VAL A 182 1.89 -3.46 -10.28
CA VAL A 182 2.78 -4.64 -10.29
C VAL A 182 2.07 -5.84 -10.90
N MET A 183 0.78 -6.03 -10.63
CA MET A 183 0.00 -7.15 -11.13
C MET A 183 -1.44 -6.78 -11.48
N ASN A 184 -2.00 -7.51 -12.43
CA ASN A 184 -3.44 -7.45 -12.69
C ASN A 184 -4.18 -8.23 -11.60
N LEU A 185 -4.79 -7.51 -10.67
CA LEU A 185 -5.46 -8.08 -9.48
C LEU A 185 -6.80 -8.77 -9.78
N ARG A 186 -7.28 -8.76 -11.03
CA ARG A 186 -8.56 -9.35 -11.42
C ARG A 186 -8.51 -10.87 -11.27
N ALA A 187 -9.54 -11.48 -10.69
CA ALA A 187 -9.73 -12.93 -10.74
C ALA A 187 -9.61 -13.48 -12.18
N GLY A 188 -8.89 -14.59 -12.33
CA GLY A 188 -8.55 -15.22 -13.61
C GLY A 188 -7.53 -14.45 -14.46
N ALA A 189 -7.03 -13.29 -14.01
CA ALA A 189 -5.83 -12.69 -14.60
C ALA A 189 -4.59 -13.31 -13.94
N ARG A 190 -3.74 -13.93 -14.76
CA ARG A 190 -2.65 -14.80 -14.28
C ARG A 190 -3.18 -15.86 -13.33
N SER A 191 -2.78 -15.83 -12.06
CA SER A 191 -3.11 -16.81 -11.04
C SER A 191 -4.13 -16.33 -10.00
N HIS A 192 -4.60 -15.07 -10.05
CA HIS A 192 -5.52 -14.58 -9.02
C HIS A 192 -6.85 -15.36 -9.03
N THR A 193 -7.22 -15.88 -7.87
CA THR A 193 -8.54 -16.46 -7.59
C THR A 193 -9.56 -15.36 -7.25
N PRO A 194 -10.88 -15.65 -7.23
CA PRO A 194 -11.87 -14.71 -6.72
C PRO A 194 -11.59 -14.21 -5.29
N VAL A 195 -11.16 -15.10 -4.39
CA VAL A 195 -10.85 -14.76 -2.99
C VAL A 195 -9.63 -13.84 -2.90
N SER A 196 -8.52 -14.24 -3.50
CA SER A 196 -7.29 -13.42 -3.49
C SER A 196 -7.48 -12.08 -4.21
N SER A 197 -8.28 -12.02 -5.27
CA SER A 197 -8.62 -10.78 -5.98
C SER A 197 -9.40 -9.83 -5.09
N LEU A 198 -10.41 -10.34 -4.37
CA LEU A 198 -11.20 -9.54 -3.43
C LEU A 198 -10.34 -9.00 -2.28
N ILE A 199 -9.46 -9.83 -1.71
CA ILE A 199 -8.50 -9.40 -0.68
C ILE A 199 -7.55 -8.33 -1.24
N ALA A 200 -6.92 -8.58 -2.39
CA ALA A 200 -5.95 -7.67 -2.98
C ALA A 200 -6.53 -6.28 -3.27
N LEU A 201 -7.74 -6.22 -3.84
CA LEU A 201 -8.43 -4.96 -4.12
C LEU A 201 -8.91 -4.27 -2.83
N SER A 202 -9.33 -5.03 -1.82
CA SER A 202 -9.66 -4.47 -0.50
C SER A 202 -8.43 -3.86 0.16
N VAL A 203 -7.28 -4.52 0.11
CA VAL A 203 -6.01 -3.97 0.61
C VAL A 203 -5.61 -2.72 -0.17
N ALA A 204 -5.74 -2.73 -1.50
CA ALA A 204 -5.44 -1.56 -2.32
C ALA A 204 -6.32 -0.36 -1.92
N VAL A 205 -7.62 -0.55 -1.74
CA VAL A 205 -8.54 0.50 -1.29
C VAL A 205 -8.19 0.98 0.11
N MET A 206 -7.96 0.08 1.07
CA MET A 206 -7.58 0.42 2.45
C MET A 206 -6.33 1.30 2.50
N VAL A 207 -5.28 0.98 1.72
CA VAL A 207 -4.07 1.80 1.71
C VAL A 207 -4.22 3.10 0.91
N GLY A 208 -5.13 3.14 -0.07
CA GLY A 208 -5.35 4.28 -0.96
C GLY A 208 -6.32 5.33 -0.46
N SER A 209 -7.33 4.93 0.30
CA SER A 209 -8.47 5.76 0.71
C SER A 209 -8.44 5.99 2.22
N GLU A 210 -8.93 7.15 2.67
CA GLU A 210 -9.27 7.32 4.09
C GLU A 210 -10.58 6.56 4.40
N PRO A 211 -10.77 6.12 5.66
CA PRO A 211 -12.09 5.73 6.13
C PRO A 211 -13.00 6.96 6.23
N VAL A 212 -14.31 6.78 6.04
CA VAL A 212 -15.34 7.83 6.17
C VAL A 212 -15.47 8.29 7.62
N ALA A 213 -15.31 7.37 8.57
CA ALA A 213 -15.33 7.63 10.00
C ALA A 213 -14.35 6.70 10.71
N GLY A 214 -13.88 7.07 11.91
CA GLY A 214 -12.98 6.21 12.68
C GLY A 214 -11.54 6.22 12.16
N THR A 215 -10.82 5.12 12.41
CA THR A 215 -9.44 4.92 12.00
C THR A 215 -9.25 3.48 11.53
N ASP A 216 -8.32 3.29 10.61
CA ASP A 216 -7.81 1.99 10.22
C ASP A 216 -6.29 1.93 10.45
N ARG A 217 -5.69 0.76 10.22
CA ARG A 217 -4.25 0.57 10.44
C ARG A 217 -3.37 1.51 9.61
N VAL A 218 -3.84 1.96 8.45
CA VAL A 218 -3.08 2.84 7.56
C VAL A 218 -3.19 4.27 8.06
N THR A 219 -4.38 4.67 8.52
CA THR A 219 -4.65 5.95 9.17
C THR A 219 -3.80 6.09 10.42
N ASP A 220 -3.84 5.11 11.32
CA ASP A 220 -3.01 5.06 12.52
C ASP A 220 -1.51 5.16 12.21
N PHE A 221 -1.07 4.46 11.15
CA PHE A 221 0.31 4.51 10.69
C PHE A 221 0.69 5.90 10.19
N LEU A 222 -0.16 6.52 9.36
CA LEU A 222 0.08 7.83 8.78
C LEU A 222 0.03 8.94 9.85
N ASP A 223 -0.87 8.86 10.82
CA ASP A 223 -0.94 9.78 11.96
C ASP A 223 0.34 9.70 12.80
N ARG A 224 0.80 8.47 13.08
CA ARG A 224 2.02 8.23 13.86
C ARG A 224 3.29 8.82 13.23
N ILE A 225 3.35 8.92 11.90
CA ILE A 225 4.49 9.49 11.18
C ILE A 225 4.34 10.99 10.91
N ASP A 226 3.18 11.59 11.21
CA ASP A 226 2.94 13.00 11.00
C ASP A 226 3.92 13.87 11.85
N PRO A 227 4.70 14.76 11.22
CA PRO A 227 5.59 15.67 11.92
C PRO A 227 4.88 16.86 12.60
N GLY A 228 3.57 17.00 12.45
CA GLY A 228 2.68 17.97 13.09
C GLY A 228 2.12 17.52 14.43
N GLU A 229 1.97 16.21 14.64
CA GLU A 229 1.54 15.66 15.93
C GLU A 229 2.66 15.78 16.97
N ARG A 230 2.43 16.63 17.98
CA ARG A 230 3.26 16.65 19.19
C ARG A 230 2.99 15.37 19.97
N LYS A 231 3.97 14.47 20.04
CA LYS A 231 3.96 13.42 21.06
C LYS A 231 4.25 14.10 22.40
N ASN A 232 3.24 14.14 23.27
CA ASN A 232 3.44 14.36 24.70
C ASN A 232 4.13 13.14 25.30
#